data_AF-A0A2N2J5L9-F1
#
_entry.id   AF-A0A2N2J5L9-F1
#
_cell.length_a   1.000
_cell.length_b   1.000
_cell.length_c   1.000
_cell.angle_alpha   90.00
_cell.angle_beta   90.00
_cell.angle_gamma   90.00
#
_symmetry.space_group_name_H-M   'P 1'
#
loop_
_entity.id
_entity.type
_entity.pdbx_description
1 polymer ?
#
loop_
_entity_poly.entity_id
_entity_poly.type
_entity_poly.pdbx_seq_one_letter_code
_entity_poly.pdbx_strand_id
1 'polypeptide(L)'
;MNIWKKMTIYTCGIPLICAVFSMAVMAAGSPLKDNTCGACHQDYSKIMPQKHPDVGPAKGTACLTCHTTDPAKNEPTKFSTDVHKVHQGEKTKLECSVCHIL
;
A
#
# COMPACT_ATOMS: atom_id res chain seq x y z
N MET A 1 -35.04 -9.08 36.31
CA MET A 1 -34.61 -8.58 34.99
C MET A 1 -34.86 -9.68 33.96
N ASN A 2 -35.84 -9.46 33.10
CA ASN A 2 -36.49 -10.38 32.18
C ASN A 2 -35.57 -10.75 30.99
N ILE A 3 -35.53 -12.04 30.65
CA ILE A 3 -34.67 -12.66 29.61
C ILE A 3 -34.79 -11.92 28.26
N TRP A 4 -35.97 -11.37 27.98
CA TRP A 4 -36.25 -10.59 26.77
C TRP A 4 -35.39 -9.32 26.66
N LYS A 5 -35.18 -8.58 27.76
CA LYS A 5 -34.29 -7.40 27.77
C LYS A 5 -32.83 -7.76 27.49
N LYS A 6 -32.36 -8.93 27.97
CA LYS A 6 -31.00 -9.40 27.69
C LYS A 6 -30.83 -9.73 26.20
N MET A 7 -31.82 -10.41 25.61
CA MET A 7 -31.81 -10.73 24.18
C MET A 7 -31.78 -9.49 23.30
N THR A 8 -32.56 -8.44 23.60
CA THR A 8 -32.57 -7.20 22.82
C THR A 8 -31.22 -6.46 22.88
N ILE A 9 -30.54 -6.52 24.03
CA ILE A 9 -29.20 -5.94 24.21
C ILE A 9 -28.16 -6.73 23.41
N TYR A 10 -28.25 -8.07 23.39
CA TYR A 10 -27.34 -8.91 22.61
C TYR A 10 -27.55 -8.79 21.10
N THR A 11 -28.80 -8.68 20.63
CA THR A 11 -29.10 -8.56 19.19
C THR A 11 -28.68 -7.22 18.59
N CYS A 12 -28.62 -6.14 19.38
CA CYS A 12 -28.20 -4.83 18.88
C CYS A 12 -26.76 -4.46 19.27
N GLY A 13 -26.27 -4.88 20.43
CA GLY A 13 -24.94 -4.51 20.93
C GLY A 13 -23.79 -5.29 20.27
N ILE A 14 -24.00 -6.57 19.98
CA ILE A 14 -22.97 -7.44 19.37
C ILE A 14 -22.65 -7.04 17.91
N PRO A 15 -23.63 -6.80 17.01
CA PRO A 15 -23.29 -6.42 15.62
C PRO A 15 -22.62 -5.05 15.53
N LEU A 16 -22.96 -4.12 16.44
CA LEU A 16 -22.33 -2.80 16.51
C LEU A 16 -20.85 -2.89 16.89
N ILE A 17 -20.48 -3.79 17.82
CA ILE A 17 -19.09 -4.03 18.23
C ILE A 17 -18.29 -4.72 17.11
N CYS A 18 -18.91 -5.68 16.39
CA CYS A 18 -18.27 -6.33 15.25
C CYS A 18 -17.99 -5.36 14.08
N ALA A 19 -18.86 -4.38 13.85
CA ALA A 19 -18.70 -3.41 12.77
C ALA A 19 -17.49 -2.47 12.99
N VAL A 20 -17.17 -2.11 14.23
CA VAL A 20 -16.04 -1.22 14.55
C VAL A 20 -14.68 -1.92 14.41
N PHE A 21 -14.62 -3.24 14.64
CA PHE A 21 -13.37 -4.00 14.51
C PHE A 21 -12.96 -4.22 13.03
N SER A 22 -13.91 -4.26 12.11
CA SER A 22 -13.63 -4.56 10.69
C SER A 22 -13.09 -3.37 9.89
N MET A 23 -13.18 -2.13 10.40
CA MET A 23 -12.74 -0.94 9.66
C MET A 23 -11.24 -0.60 9.84
N ALA A 24 -10.49 -1.35 10.66
CA ALA A 24 -9.13 -1.00 11.04
C ALA A 24 -8.02 -1.39 10.03
N VAL A 25 -8.35 -1.98 8.87
CA VAL A 25 -7.34 -2.64 7.99
C VAL A 25 -7.01 -1.88 6.70
N MET A 26 -7.54 -0.68 6.45
CA MET A 26 -7.35 0.01 5.15
C MET A 26 -6.28 1.11 5.11
N ALA A 27 -5.34 1.16 6.05
CA ALA A 27 -4.33 2.22 6.10
C ALA A 27 -3.09 2.00 5.19
N ALA A 28 -2.88 0.79 4.68
CA ALA A 28 -1.80 0.48 3.74
C ALA A 28 -2.36 0.42 2.31
N GLY A 29 -1.81 1.19 1.39
CA GLY A 29 -2.18 1.15 -0.03
C GLY A 29 -2.06 -0.26 -0.63
N SER A 30 -2.72 -0.49 -1.77
CA SER A 30 -2.73 -1.79 -2.45
C SER A 30 -1.30 -2.31 -2.70
N PRO A 31 -1.03 -3.61 -2.52
CA PRO A 31 0.32 -4.15 -2.69
C PRO A 31 0.82 -4.02 -4.13
N LEU A 32 2.15 -3.96 -4.30
CA LEU A 32 2.80 -3.95 -5.61
C LEU A 32 2.83 -5.37 -6.21
N LYS A 33 2.78 -5.44 -7.54
CA LYS A 33 3.06 -6.68 -8.28
C LYS A 33 4.54 -7.06 -8.15
N ASP A 34 4.82 -8.36 -8.19
CA ASP A 34 6.18 -8.87 -8.28
C ASP A 34 6.89 -8.33 -9.52
N ASN A 35 8.13 -7.89 -9.34
CA ASN A 35 8.98 -7.32 -10.39
C ASN A 35 8.34 -6.15 -11.17
N THR A 36 7.40 -5.41 -10.57
CA THR A 36 6.64 -4.39 -11.31
C THR A 36 7.50 -3.32 -11.98
N CYS A 37 8.57 -2.88 -11.34
CA CYS A 37 9.45 -1.85 -11.91
C CYS A 37 10.30 -2.42 -13.06
N GLY A 38 10.68 -3.70 -12.97
CA GLY A 38 11.60 -4.36 -13.90
C GLY A 38 10.96 -4.67 -15.26
N ALA A 39 9.63 -4.60 -15.35
CA ALA A 39 8.92 -4.70 -16.62
C ALA A 39 9.29 -3.55 -17.60
N CYS A 40 9.68 -2.39 -17.08
CA CYS A 40 10.09 -1.23 -17.88
C CYS A 40 11.54 -0.80 -17.62
N HIS A 41 12.03 -0.94 -16.39
CA HIS A 41 13.37 -0.52 -15.98
C HIS A 41 14.31 -1.72 -15.83
N GLN A 42 14.89 -2.17 -16.95
CA GLN A 42 15.86 -3.27 -16.96
C GLN A 42 17.21 -2.87 -16.34
N ASP A 43 17.51 -1.57 -16.33
CA ASP A 43 18.75 -1.01 -15.80
C ASP A 43 18.42 0.07 -14.77
N TYR A 44 18.45 -0.33 -13.50
CA TYR A 44 18.14 0.55 -12.38
C TYR A 44 19.19 1.64 -12.15
N SER A 45 20.43 1.44 -12.60
CA SER A 45 21.50 2.44 -12.44
C SER A 45 21.20 3.76 -13.15
N LYS A 46 20.33 3.72 -14.16
CA LYS A 46 19.87 4.90 -14.92
C LYS A 46 18.81 5.72 -14.21
N ILE A 47 18.13 5.15 -13.20
CA ILE A 47 17.03 5.81 -12.48
C ILE A 47 17.34 6.03 -11.00
N MET A 48 18.36 5.36 -10.47
CA MET A 48 18.82 5.54 -9.10
C MET A 48 19.84 6.70 -8.99
N PRO A 49 19.80 7.49 -7.92
CA PRO A 49 20.86 8.44 -7.61
C PRO A 49 22.21 7.73 -7.45
N GLN A 50 23.32 8.38 -7.83
CA GLN A 50 24.67 7.81 -7.74
C GLN A 50 25.07 7.32 -6.33
N LYS A 51 24.49 7.91 -5.28
CA LYS A 51 24.77 7.55 -3.88
C LYS A 51 23.85 6.45 -3.34
N HIS A 52 22.89 5.97 -4.13
CA HIS A 52 22.00 4.90 -3.69
C HIS A 52 22.81 3.60 -3.58
N PRO A 53 22.68 2.83 -2.48
CA PRO A 53 23.32 1.52 -2.37
C PRO A 53 22.91 0.62 -3.53
N ASP A 54 23.82 -0.23 -3.99
CA ASP A 54 23.46 -1.27 -4.95
C ASP A 54 22.48 -2.26 -4.28
N VAL A 55 21.32 -2.40 -4.90
CA VAL A 55 20.26 -3.32 -4.44
C VAL A 55 20.22 -4.61 -5.29
N GLY A 56 21.23 -4.81 -6.15
CA GLY A 56 21.34 -5.96 -7.04
C GLY A 56 20.25 -5.95 -8.12
N PRO A 57 19.89 -7.11 -8.70
CA PRO A 57 18.74 -7.25 -9.60
C PRO A 57 17.44 -7.15 -8.79
N ALA A 58 17.20 -6.00 -8.18
CA ALA A 58 16.07 -5.73 -7.31
C ALA A 58 14.77 -5.82 -8.11
N LYS A 59 14.00 -6.88 -7.87
CA LYS A 59 12.60 -7.00 -8.31
C LYS A 59 11.76 -6.04 -7.47
N GLY A 60 10.83 -5.31 -8.06
CA GLY A 60 10.14 -4.13 -7.49
C GLY A 60 9.77 -4.09 -5.99
N THR A 61 9.52 -5.22 -5.34
CA THR A 61 9.28 -5.30 -3.88
C THR A 61 10.54 -5.12 -3.02
N ALA A 62 11.74 -5.36 -3.56
CA ALA A 62 13.01 -5.17 -2.86
C ALA A 62 13.25 -3.70 -2.46
N CYS A 63 12.75 -2.74 -3.24
CA CYS A 63 12.84 -1.32 -2.91
C CYS A 63 12.15 -0.98 -1.59
N LEU A 64 11.08 -1.71 -1.25
CA LEU A 64 10.27 -1.47 -0.05
C LEU A 64 10.95 -1.95 1.24
N THR A 65 12.09 -2.65 1.16
CA THR A 65 12.87 -3.03 2.34
C THR A 65 13.45 -1.83 3.07
N CYS A 66 13.84 -0.78 2.33
CA CYS A 66 14.27 0.51 2.88
C CYS A 66 13.21 1.60 2.72
N HIS A 67 12.41 1.55 1.66
CA HIS A 67 11.32 2.50 1.39
C HIS A 67 9.96 1.99 1.88
N THR A 68 9.93 1.38 3.07
CA THR A 68 8.71 0.84 3.65
C THR A 68 7.70 1.95 3.96
N THR A 69 6.42 1.63 3.81
CA THR A 69 5.33 2.42 4.38
C THR A 69 5.14 2.06 5.84
N ASP A 70 4.81 3.02 6.68
CA ASP A 70 4.37 2.77 8.05
C ASP A 70 2.83 2.67 8.03
N PRO A 71 2.23 1.47 8.17
CA PRO A 71 0.78 1.32 8.11
C PRO A 71 0.04 2.01 9.26
N ALA A 72 0.74 2.41 10.34
CA ALA A 72 0.15 3.22 11.40
C ALA A 72 0.06 4.71 11.01
N LYS A 73 0.74 5.12 9.94
CA LYS A 73 0.74 6.48 9.41
C LYS A 73 -0.01 6.49 8.07
N ASN A 74 -1.15 7.16 8.04
CA ASN A 74 -1.94 7.39 6.81
C ASN A 74 -1.30 8.45 5.88
N GLU A 75 0.03 8.54 5.86
CA GLU A 75 0.76 9.54 5.10
C GLU A 75 1.62 8.88 4.02
N PRO A 76 1.63 9.43 2.78
CA PRO A 76 2.45 8.89 1.72
C PRO A 76 3.93 9.11 2.03
N THR A 77 4.74 8.07 1.81
CA THR A 77 6.20 8.22 1.89
C THR A 77 6.71 9.11 0.77
N LYS A 78 7.90 9.69 0.96
CA LYS A 78 8.58 10.44 -0.11
C LYS A 78 8.79 9.57 -1.36
N PHE A 79 9.20 8.31 -1.17
CA PHE A 79 9.38 7.35 -2.26
C PHE A 79 8.09 7.16 -3.06
N SER A 80 6.97 6.88 -2.38
CA SER A 80 5.67 6.72 -3.04
C SER A 80 5.26 7.97 -3.81
N THR A 81 5.40 9.15 -3.19
CA THR A 81 5.07 10.43 -3.82
C THR A 81 5.89 10.68 -5.08
N ASP A 82 7.21 10.48 -5.03
CA ASP A 82 8.09 10.72 -6.17
C ASP A 82 7.80 9.74 -7.32
N VAL A 83 7.58 8.45 -7.01
CA VAL A 83 7.26 7.43 -8.02
C VAL A 83 5.93 7.75 -8.71
N HIS A 84 4.89 8.11 -7.96
CA HIS A 84 3.60 8.48 -8.57
C HIS A 84 3.74 9.73 -9.45
N LYS A 85 4.47 10.75 -8.99
CA LYS A 85 4.64 12.01 -9.74
C LYS A 85 5.26 11.78 -11.12
N VAL A 86 6.25 10.91 -11.24
CA VAL A 86 6.92 10.66 -12.53
C VAL A 86 6.13 9.72 -13.44
N HIS A 87 5.27 8.85 -12.89
CA HIS A 87 4.45 7.87 -13.65
C HIS A 87 2.99 8.30 -13.85
N GLN A 88 2.63 9.52 -13.43
CA GLN A 88 1.36 10.17 -13.73
C GLN A 88 1.53 11.48 -14.50
N GLY A 89 2.76 11.79 -14.95
CA GLY A 89 3.07 12.98 -15.74
C GLY A 89 2.59 12.87 -17.18
N GLU A 90 2.58 13.99 -17.91
CA GLU A 90 2.08 14.08 -19.29
C GLU A 90 2.76 13.09 -20.26
N LYS A 91 4.02 12.75 -20.00
CA LYS A 91 4.83 11.87 -20.88
C LYS A 91 4.69 10.38 -20.55
N THR A 92 4.16 10.07 -19.38
CA THR A 92 4.16 8.73 -18.78
C THR A 92 2.93 8.65 -17.89
N LYS A 93 1.74 8.55 -18.51
CA LYS A 93 0.46 8.39 -17.80
C LYS A 93 0.13 6.91 -17.72
N LEU A 94 0.45 6.28 -16.59
CA LEU A 94 0.20 4.86 -16.36
C LEU A 94 -1.04 4.64 -15.48
N GLU A 95 -1.75 3.55 -15.76
CA GLU A 95 -2.85 3.10 -14.91
C GLU A 95 -2.31 2.47 -13.61
N CYS A 96 -3.05 2.60 -12.52
CA CYS A 96 -2.67 2.07 -11.22
C CYS A 96 -2.37 0.55 -11.26
N SER A 97 -3.12 -0.18 -12.09
CA SER A 97 -2.99 -1.62 -12.28
C SER A 97 -1.70 -2.02 -12.99
N VAL A 98 -0.96 -1.09 -13.59
CA VAL A 98 0.38 -1.38 -14.12
C VAL A 98 1.31 -1.80 -12.99
N CYS A 99 1.19 -1.15 -11.82
CA CYS A 99 2.07 -1.37 -10.68
C CYS A 99 1.44 -2.16 -9.53
N HIS A 100 0.18 -1.89 -9.24
CA HIS A 100 -0.50 -2.44 -8.08
C HIS A 100 -1.34 -3.67 -8.41
N ILE A 101 -1.47 -4.55 -7.43
CA ILE A 101 -2.53 -5.56 -7.39
C ILE A 101 -3.77 -4.82 -6.85
N LEU A 102 -4.74 -4.61 -7.72
CA LEU A 102 -6.00 -3.89 -7.45
C LEU A 102 -7.18 -4.86 -7.45
#